data_AF-A0A960BLU4-F1
#
_entry.id   AF-A0A960BLU4-F1
#
_cell.length_a   1.000
_cell.length_b   1.000
_cell.length_c   1.000
_cell.angle_alpha   90.00
_cell.angle_beta   90.00
_cell.angle_gamma   90.00
#
_symmetry.space_group_name_H-M   'P 1'
#
loop_
_entity.id
_entity.type
_entity.pdbx_description
1 polymer ?
#
loop_
_entity_poly.entity_id
_entity_poly.type
_entity_poly.pdbx_seq_one_letter_code
_entity_poly.pdbx_strand_id
1 'polypeptide(L)'
;MLDGVMLMWWILTIPSFLFVTIDIFITTPEATVMKWAFVILTAFTGPVGAFFYVLGCREPIKGTHEQYVSVRWRQVLGSTMHCAAGDGIGIIVGAAIGAALTLTFWPDFALEYILGFSFGWGYFQAFAMRDMAGGDYIKSLKMTFLPEFLSMNCLMSGMLLVSKFWMPAVEGASDPARPQFWFIMSISLVAGFAAAYPMNWWMVSNHMKHGMITVLAKERTPEPVMAGPQDMSSAGMTDMDMTGDDMGAPAGGGDEMEMPSAPTSLKVWMIIVSVAVLAITLAIISTYAPGA
;
A
#
# COMPACT_ATOMS: atom_id res chain seq x y z
N MET A 1 32.24 -11.34 6.97
CA MET A 1 30.91 -11.88 7.37
C MET A 1 29.77 -11.13 6.67
N LEU A 2 29.79 -9.79 6.65
CA LEU A 2 28.80 -8.97 5.95
C LEU A 2 28.65 -9.36 4.46
N ASP A 3 29.77 -9.62 3.76
CA ASP A 3 29.75 -10.00 2.34
C ASP A 3 28.98 -11.30 2.08
N GLY A 4 29.10 -12.29 2.99
CA GLY A 4 28.35 -13.55 2.88
C GLY A 4 26.85 -13.34 3.08
N VAL A 5 26.46 -12.46 4.01
CA VAL A 5 25.06 -12.11 4.25
C VAL A 5 24.49 -11.34 3.06
N MET A 6 25.23 -10.37 2.51
CA MET A 6 24.82 -9.62 1.32
C MET A 6 24.71 -10.52 0.10
N LEU A 7 25.67 -11.43 -0.11
CA LEU A 7 25.61 -12.39 -1.21
C LEU A 7 24.37 -13.29 -1.08
N MET A 8 24.11 -13.82 0.11
CA MET A 8 22.90 -14.60 0.39
C MET A 8 21.63 -13.78 0.12
N TRP A 9 21.61 -12.52 0.55
CA TRP A 9 20.49 -11.61 0.31
C TRP A 9 20.20 -11.48 -1.18
N TRP A 10 21.19 -11.17 -2.01
CA TRP A 10 21.00 -11.02 -3.46
C TRP A 10 20.63 -12.32 -4.16
N ILE A 11 21.20 -13.45 -3.74
CA ILE A 11 20.83 -14.79 -4.22
C ILE A 11 19.37 -15.11 -3.93
N LEU A 12 18.80 -14.62 -2.83
CA LEU A 12 17.40 -14.80 -2.49
C LEU A 12 16.49 -13.75 -3.13
N THR A 13 16.97 -12.51 -3.28
CA THR A 13 16.20 -11.40 -3.85
C THR A 13 15.85 -11.63 -5.32
N ILE A 14 16.81 -12.10 -6.14
CA ILE A 14 16.57 -12.29 -7.58
C ILE A 14 15.46 -13.33 -7.83
N PRO A 15 15.51 -14.56 -7.28
CA PRO A 15 14.44 -15.53 -7.44
C PRO A 15 13.11 -15.07 -6.83
N SER A 16 13.14 -14.39 -5.68
CA SER A 16 11.94 -13.84 -5.04
C SER A 16 11.23 -12.84 -5.93
N PHE A 17 11.98 -11.90 -6.51
CA PHE A 17 11.47 -10.92 -7.46
C PHE A 17 10.88 -11.59 -8.71
N LEU A 18 11.60 -12.53 -9.32
CA LEU A 18 11.12 -13.24 -10.50
C LEU A 18 9.85 -14.04 -10.21
N PHE A 19 9.82 -14.75 -9.08
CA PHE A 19 8.66 -15.50 -8.63
C PHE A 19 7.43 -14.60 -8.46
N VAL A 20 7.54 -13.52 -7.68
CA VAL A 20 6.40 -12.61 -7.43
C VAL A 20 5.94 -11.96 -8.73
N THR A 21 6.88 -11.50 -9.57
CA THR A 21 6.54 -10.88 -10.86
C THR A 21 5.78 -11.83 -11.76
N ILE A 22 6.18 -13.09 -11.86
CA ILE A 22 5.49 -14.05 -12.73
C ILE A 22 4.14 -14.48 -12.12
N ASP A 23 4.13 -14.88 -10.85
CA ASP A 23 2.95 -15.44 -10.18
C ASP A 23 1.83 -14.39 -10.06
N ILE A 24 2.13 -13.14 -9.67
CA ILE A 24 1.09 -12.12 -9.44
C ILE A 24 0.29 -11.72 -10.69
N PHE A 25 0.92 -11.77 -11.87
CA PHE A 25 0.22 -11.47 -13.12
C PHE A 25 -0.55 -12.68 -13.67
N ILE A 26 -0.20 -13.91 -13.27
CA ILE A 26 -0.84 -15.14 -13.75
C ILE A 26 -1.96 -15.61 -12.81
N THR A 27 -1.72 -15.62 -11.49
CA THR A 27 -2.57 -16.32 -10.53
C THR A 27 -3.45 -15.40 -9.69
N THR A 28 -3.05 -14.15 -9.46
CA THR A 28 -3.73 -13.28 -8.49
C THR A 28 -4.68 -12.28 -9.16
N PRO A 29 -6.00 -12.29 -8.87
CA PRO A 29 -6.97 -11.33 -9.38
C PRO A 29 -6.98 -10.01 -8.59
N GLU A 30 -5.80 -9.42 -8.39
CA GLU A 30 -5.60 -8.16 -7.65
C GLU A 30 -5.58 -6.94 -8.61
N ALA A 31 -5.90 -5.75 -8.11
CA ALA A 31 -5.80 -4.50 -8.88
C ALA A 31 -4.39 -4.27 -9.45
N THR A 32 -4.29 -3.81 -10.70
CA THR A 32 -3.00 -3.64 -11.40
C THR A 32 -2.00 -2.77 -10.62
N VAL A 33 -2.48 -1.70 -9.97
CA VAL A 33 -1.64 -0.84 -9.13
C VAL A 33 -1.03 -1.64 -7.98
N MET A 34 -1.84 -2.45 -7.30
CA MET A 34 -1.39 -3.29 -6.20
C MET A 34 -0.42 -4.37 -6.68
N LYS A 35 -0.62 -4.93 -7.89
CA LYS A 35 0.36 -5.85 -8.49
C LYS A 35 1.75 -5.21 -8.62
N TRP A 36 1.80 -3.98 -9.14
CA TRP A 36 3.06 -3.24 -9.23
C TRP A 36 3.65 -2.92 -7.87
N ALA A 37 2.84 -2.59 -6.86
CA ALA A 37 3.33 -2.38 -5.50
C ALA A 37 4.06 -3.62 -4.94
N PHE A 38 3.50 -4.82 -5.12
CA PHE A 38 4.16 -6.08 -4.73
C PHE A 38 5.46 -6.33 -5.49
N VAL A 39 5.47 -6.11 -6.81
CA VAL A 39 6.65 -6.30 -7.66
C VAL A 39 7.78 -5.36 -7.23
N ILE A 40 7.48 -4.08 -7.09
CA ILE A 40 8.43 -3.04 -6.68
C ILE A 40 8.96 -3.31 -5.29
N LEU A 41 8.07 -3.54 -4.32
CA LEU A 41 8.49 -3.77 -2.94
C LEU A 41 9.35 -5.03 -2.85
N THR A 42 9.01 -6.09 -3.59
CA THR A 42 9.83 -7.33 -3.64
C THR A 42 11.18 -7.09 -4.32
N ALA A 43 11.27 -6.22 -5.32
CA ALA A 43 12.56 -5.87 -5.93
C ALA A 43 13.52 -5.27 -4.89
N PHE A 44 13.01 -4.47 -3.97
CA PHE A 44 13.82 -3.87 -2.90
C PHE A 44 13.97 -4.76 -1.67
N THR A 45 12.95 -5.49 -1.25
CA THR A 45 12.94 -6.25 0.03
C THR A 45 13.16 -7.75 -0.13
N GLY A 46 13.28 -8.23 -1.37
CA GLY A 46 13.63 -9.59 -1.74
C GLY A 46 12.74 -10.66 -1.08
N PRO A 47 13.32 -11.62 -0.34
CA PRO A 47 12.57 -12.74 0.24
C PRO A 47 11.51 -12.30 1.25
N VAL A 48 11.68 -11.14 1.91
CA VAL A 48 10.69 -10.61 2.86
C VAL A 48 9.42 -10.18 2.11
N GLY A 49 9.58 -9.47 0.98
CA GLY A 49 8.46 -9.09 0.12
C GLY A 49 7.73 -10.30 -0.45
N ALA A 50 8.47 -11.29 -0.95
CA ALA A 50 7.89 -12.53 -1.47
C ALA A 50 7.15 -13.35 -0.40
N PHE A 51 7.69 -13.43 0.81
CA PHE A 51 7.02 -14.09 1.94
C PHE A 51 5.65 -13.46 2.22
N PHE A 52 5.59 -12.13 2.31
CA PHE A 52 4.34 -11.43 2.56
C PHE A 52 3.39 -11.44 1.36
N TYR A 53 3.89 -11.51 0.13
CA TYR A 53 3.07 -11.75 -1.05
C TYR A 53 2.34 -13.09 -0.95
N VAL A 54 3.07 -14.18 -0.68
CA VAL A 54 2.49 -15.52 -0.58
C VAL A 54 1.48 -15.62 0.56
N LEU A 55 1.77 -15.04 1.71
CA LEU A 55 0.90 -15.12 2.89
C LEU A 55 -0.29 -14.16 2.81
N GLY A 56 -0.10 -13.01 2.17
CA GLY A 56 -1.00 -11.87 2.22
C GLY A 56 -1.95 -11.76 1.03
N CYS A 57 -1.47 -11.99 -0.20
CA CYS A 57 -2.19 -11.64 -1.42
C CYS A 57 -2.37 -12.82 -2.37
N ARG A 58 -1.45 -13.77 -2.38
CA ARG A 58 -1.54 -14.93 -3.27
C ARG A 58 -2.80 -15.74 -3.00
N GLU A 59 -3.64 -15.89 -4.01
CA GLU A 59 -4.91 -16.61 -3.91
C GLU A 59 -4.66 -18.11 -3.65
N PRO A 60 -5.10 -18.67 -2.51
CA PRO A 60 -4.88 -20.09 -2.21
C PRO A 60 -5.81 -21.00 -3.02
N ILE A 61 -7.06 -20.58 -3.17
CA ILE A 61 -8.13 -21.30 -3.88
C ILE A 61 -8.77 -20.34 -4.87
N LYS A 62 -8.84 -20.73 -6.15
CA LYS A 62 -9.40 -19.90 -7.22
C LYS A 62 -10.81 -19.40 -6.88
N GLY A 63 -11.04 -18.12 -7.05
CA GLY A 63 -12.32 -17.45 -6.78
C GLY A 63 -12.57 -17.11 -5.31
N THR A 64 -11.57 -17.25 -4.43
CA THR A 64 -11.69 -16.91 -2.99
C THR A 64 -10.85 -15.71 -2.57
N HIS A 65 -10.14 -15.08 -3.50
CA HIS A 65 -9.22 -13.98 -3.22
C HIS A 65 -9.86 -12.86 -2.38
N GLU A 66 -11.06 -12.38 -2.74
CA GLU A 66 -11.74 -11.31 -2.03
C GLU A 66 -11.99 -11.65 -0.55
N GLN A 67 -12.54 -12.83 -0.29
CA GLN A 67 -12.74 -13.32 1.07
C GLN A 67 -11.41 -13.52 1.80
N TYR A 68 -10.39 -14.03 1.10
CA TYR A 68 -9.07 -14.29 1.67
C TYR A 68 -8.38 -13.01 2.15
N VAL A 69 -8.42 -11.94 1.35
CA VAL A 69 -7.78 -10.65 1.66
C VAL A 69 -8.63 -9.74 2.53
N SER A 70 -9.92 -10.04 2.73
CA SER A 70 -10.83 -9.21 3.54
C SER A 70 -10.43 -9.07 5.01
N VAL A 71 -9.64 -10.01 5.54
CA VAL A 71 -9.19 -9.94 6.93
C VAL A 71 -8.28 -8.73 7.17
N ARG A 72 -8.50 -8.06 8.30
CA ARG A 72 -7.90 -6.74 8.57
C ARG A 72 -6.38 -6.70 8.41
N TRP A 73 -5.65 -7.68 8.95
CA TRP A 73 -4.18 -7.65 8.88
C TRP A 73 -3.65 -7.74 7.44
N ARG A 74 -4.39 -8.39 6.53
CA ARG A 74 -4.09 -8.42 5.09
C ARG A 74 -4.41 -7.09 4.44
N GLN A 75 -5.53 -6.48 4.76
CA GLN A 75 -5.83 -5.10 4.31
C GLN A 75 -4.75 -4.11 4.77
N VAL A 76 -4.29 -4.20 6.02
CA VAL A 76 -3.19 -3.38 6.53
C VAL A 76 -1.88 -3.68 5.81
N LEU A 77 -1.58 -4.95 5.55
CA LEU A 77 -0.41 -5.35 4.76
C LEU A 77 -0.44 -4.70 3.37
N GLY A 78 -1.55 -4.85 2.63
CA GLY A 78 -1.71 -4.24 1.31
C GLY A 78 -1.56 -2.72 1.33
N SER A 79 -2.22 -2.04 2.27
CA SER A 79 -2.12 -0.59 2.45
C SER A 79 -0.68 -0.14 2.74
N THR A 80 0.02 -0.86 3.63
CA THR A 80 1.41 -0.53 3.99
C THR A 80 2.36 -0.78 2.82
N MET A 81 2.15 -1.87 2.08
CA MET A 81 2.97 -2.20 0.90
C MET A 81 2.80 -1.19 -0.22
N HIS A 82 1.58 -0.74 -0.46
CA HIS A 82 1.30 0.25 -1.47
C HIS A 82 2.02 1.57 -1.19
N CYS A 83 1.95 2.05 0.06
CA CYS A 83 2.69 3.23 0.52
C CYS A 83 4.21 3.01 0.47
N ALA A 84 4.72 1.91 1.05
CA ALA A 84 6.16 1.64 1.08
C ALA A 84 6.76 1.44 -0.32
N ALA A 85 6.00 0.92 -1.28
CA ALA A 85 6.46 0.80 -2.67
C ALA A 85 6.61 2.17 -3.33
N GLY A 86 5.63 3.06 -3.17
CA GLY A 86 5.68 4.42 -3.69
C GLY A 86 6.73 5.27 -2.98
N ASP A 87 6.54 5.55 -1.70
CA ASP A 87 7.46 6.36 -0.90
C ASP A 87 8.88 5.79 -0.93
N GLY A 88 9.03 4.46 -0.82
CA GLY A 88 10.32 3.79 -0.83
C GLY A 88 11.10 3.98 -2.13
N ILE A 89 10.45 3.94 -3.31
CA ILE A 89 11.12 4.28 -4.58
C ILE A 89 11.67 5.70 -4.51
N GLY A 90 10.83 6.67 -4.13
CA GLY A 90 11.22 8.08 -4.13
C GLY A 90 12.35 8.37 -3.14
N ILE A 91 12.30 7.75 -1.95
CA ILE A 91 13.37 7.85 -0.95
C ILE A 91 14.67 7.24 -1.47
N ILE A 92 14.63 6.04 -2.05
CA ILE A 92 15.84 5.35 -2.54
C ILE A 92 16.48 6.11 -3.70
N VAL A 93 15.67 6.63 -4.63
CA VAL A 93 16.16 7.48 -5.72
C VAL A 93 16.74 8.79 -5.16
N GLY A 94 16.07 9.41 -4.19
CA GLY A 94 16.56 10.61 -3.52
C GLY A 94 17.91 10.38 -2.83
N ALA A 95 18.05 9.28 -2.09
CA ALA A 95 19.28 8.89 -1.43
C ALA A 95 20.41 8.62 -2.44
N ALA A 96 20.11 7.99 -3.59
CA ALA A 96 21.12 7.76 -4.63
C ALA A 96 21.61 9.07 -5.26
N ILE A 97 20.70 10.02 -5.50
CA ILE A 97 21.04 11.36 -5.99
C ILE A 97 21.84 12.13 -4.93
N GLY A 98 21.38 12.11 -3.68
CA GLY A 98 22.05 12.79 -2.56
C GLY A 98 23.45 12.27 -2.32
N ALA A 99 23.64 10.94 -2.40
CA ALA A 99 24.95 10.30 -2.36
C ALA A 99 25.85 10.72 -3.53
N ALA A 100 25.33 10.73 -4.76
CA ALA A 100 26.09 11.15 -5.94
C ALA A 100 26.51 12.63 -5.90
N LEU A 101 25.69 13.49 -5.29
CA LEU A 101 25.96 14.91 -5.09
C LEU A 101 26.71 15.20 -3.78
N THR A 102 27.00 14.19 -2.96
CA THR A 102 27.64 14.31 -1.64
C THR A 102 26.95 15.34 -0.74
N LEU A 103 25.62 15.30 -0.70
CA LEU A 103 24.82 16.24 0.09
C LEU A 103 25.07 16.05 1.60
N THR A 104 25.00 17.15 2.34
CA THR A 104 24.95 17.11 3.81
C THR A 104 23.59 16.62 4.29
N PHE A 105 23.49 16.25 5.57
CA PHE A 105 22.31 15.59 6.14
C PHE A 105 20.97 16.28 5.82
N TRP A 106 20.86 17.60 6.04
CA TRP A 106 19.59 18.30 5.88
C TRP A 106 19.10 18.38 4.41
N PRO A 107 19.92 18.79 3.43
CA PRO A 107 19.55 18.71 2.02
C PRO A 107 19.25 17.27 1.55
N ASP A 108 20.03 16.30 2.01
CA ASP A 108 19.84 14.88 1.68
C ASP A 108 18.49 14.36 2.18
N PHE A 109 18.19 14.57 3.47
CA PHE A 109 16.89 14.26 4.06
C PHE A 109 15.73 14.96 3.36
N ALA A 110 15.87 16.26 3.06
CA ALA A 110 14.82 17.01 2.38
C ALA A 110 14.55 16.46 0.97
N LEU A 111 15.60 16.09 0.23
CA LEU A 111 15.49 15.48 -1.08
C LEU A 111 14.80 14.11 -1.00
N GLU A 112 15.26 13.23 -0.12
CA GLU A 112 14.67 11.92 0.14
C GLU A 112 13.17 12.04 0.49
N TYR A 113 12.84 12.95 1.41
CA TYR A 113 11.46 13.15 1.89
C TYR A 113 10.54 13.70 0.79
N ILE A 114 10.98 14.74 0.07
CA ILE A 114 10.17 15.36 -0.98
C ILE A 114 9.94 14.39 -2.13
N LEU A 115 10.97 13.68 -2.59
CA LEU A 115 10.83 12.71 -3.68
C LEU A 115 10.00 11.51 -3.27
N GLY A 116 10.23 10.97 -2.06
CA GLY A 116 9.42 9.91 -1.47
C GLY A 116 7.94 10.29 -1.45
N PHE A 117 7.64 11.34 -0.70
CA PHE A 117 6.25 11.79 -0.50
C PHE A 117 5.57 12.17 -1.81
N SER A 118 6.26 12.87 -2.72
CA SER A 118 5.65 13.30 -3.99
C SER A 118 5.32 12.11 -4.90
N PHE A 119 6.19 11.10 -4.94
CA PHE A 119 5.98 9.92 -5.77
C PHE A 119 4.94 8.97 -5.16
N GLY A 120 4.99 8.73 -3.84
CA GLY A 120 3.98 7.96 -3.11
C GLY A 120 2.59 8.59 -3.19
N TRP A 121 2.47 9.87 -2.82
CA TRP A 121 1.20 10.59 -2.80
C TRP A 121 0.62 10.82 -4.20
N GLY A 122 1.42 11.34 -5.13
CA GLY A 122 0.92 11.73 -6.46
C GLY A 122 0.69 10.53 -7.38
N TYR A 123 1.69 9.67 -7.51
CA TYR A 123 1.66 8.59 -8.51
C TYR A 123 1.09 7.29 -7.97
N PHE A 124 1.41 6.88 -6.74
CA PHE A 124 0.89 5.62 -6.19
C PHE A 124 -0.52 5.79 -5.62
N GLN A 125 -0.72 6.72 -4.70
CA GLN A 125 -2.00 6.89 -4.02
C GLN A 125 -3.04 7.59 -4.91
N ALA A 126 -2.76 8.82 -5.34
CA ALA A 126 -3.78 9.65 -5.98
C ALA A 126 -4.20 9.13 -7.37
N PHE A 127 -3.26 8.58 -8.14
CA PHE A 127 -3.58 7.96 -9.43
C PHE A 127 -4.43 6.68 -9.24
N ALA A 128 -4.10 5.83 -8.26
CA ALA A 128 -4.85 4.60 -8.00
C ALA A 128 -6.26 4.86 -7.50
N MET A 129 -6.44 5.90 -6.68
CA MET A 129 -7.74 6.31 -6.15
C MET A 129 -8.56 7.16 -7.13
N ARG A 130 -8.03 7.50 -8.32
CA ARG A 130 -8.72 8.39 -9.28
C ARG A 130 -10.09 7.87 -9.68
N ASP A 131 -10.21 6.60 -10.04
CA ASP A 131 -11.46 6.02 -10.50
C ASP A 131 -12.47 5.91 -9.35
N MET A 132 -12.00 5.56 -8.14
CA MET A 132 -12.79 5.53 -6.91
C MET A 132 -13.26 6.93 -6.47
N ALA A 133 -12.50 7.98 -6.79
CA ALA A 133 -12.84 9.37 -6.49
C ALA A 133 -13.82 10.01 -7.50
N GLY A 134 -14.37 9.22 -8.44
CA GLY A 134 -15.27 9.71 -9.49
C GLY A 134 -14.55 10.36 -10.67
N GLY A 135 -13.27 10.04 -10.87
CA GLY A 135 -12.45 10.54 -11.98
C GLY A 135 -11.71 11.86 -11.71
N ASP A 136 -12.00 12.53 -10.58
CA ASP A 136 -11.34 13.78 -10.17
C ASP A 136 -10.04 13.51 -9.40
N TYR A 137 -8.92 13.76 -10.07
CA TYR A 137 -7.58 13.60 -9.50
C TYR A 137 -7.29 14.59 -8.36
N ILE A 138 -7.86 15.80 -8.38
CA ILE A 138 -7.65 16.78 -7.30
C ILE A 138 -8.38 16.34 -6.02
N LYS A 139 -9.58 15.79 -6.16
CA LYS A 139 -10.31 15.18 -5.05
C LYS A 139 -9.51 14.00 -4.47
N SER A 140 -9.00 13.12 -5.34
CA SER A 140 -8.14 12.00 -4.95
C SER A 140 -6.93 12.47 -4.13
N LEU A 141 -6.18 13.46 -4.62
CA LEU A 141 -5.03 14.06 -3.92
C LEU A 141 -5.40 14.57 -2.52
N LYS A 142 -6.52 15.30 -2.40
CA LYS A 142 -6.95 15.84 -1.10
C LYS A 142 -7.32 14.73 -0.11
N MET A 143 -7.96 13.66 -0.57
CA MET A 143 -8.36 12.55 0.28
C MET A 143 -7.17 11.69 0.73
N THR A 144 -6.17 11.50 -0.13
CA THR A 144 -5.00 10.66 0.16
C THR A 144 -3.89 11.38 0.91
N PHE A 145 -3.86 12.72 0.90
CA PHE A 145 -2.76 13.50 1.50
C PHE A 145 -2.54 13.17 2.99
N LEU A 146 -3.58 13.24 3.80
CA LEU A 146 -3.45 13.01 5.24
C LEU A 146 -3.03 11.56 5.55
N PRO A 147 -3.71 10.52 5.00
CA PRO A 147 -3.26 9.15 5.19
C PRO A 147 -1.84 8.88 4.72
N GLU A 148 -1.39 9.51 3.63
CA GLU A 148 -0.01 9.35 3.15
C GLU A 148 0.99 10.05 4.06
N PHE A 149 0.69 11.28 4.48
CA PHE A 149 1.55 12.04 5.38
C PHE A 149 1.82 11.31 6.70
N LEU A 150 0.77 10.72 7.30
CA LEU A 150 0.90 9.93 8.53
C LEU A 150 1.80 8.71 8.34
N SER A 151 1.63 7.99 7.22
CA SER A 151 2.41 6.77 6.91
C SER A 151 3.87 7.10 6.61
N MET A 152 4.11 8.10 5.77
CA MET A 152 5.43 8.54 5.33
C MET A 152 6.32 8.96 6.51
N ASN A 153 5.78 9.68 7.48
CA ASN A 153 6.52 10.06 8.70
C ASN A 153 7.09 8.83 9.43
N CYS A 154 6.27 7.78 9.60
CA CYS A 154 6.69 6.56 10.26
C CYS A 154 7.64 5.72 9.39
N LEU A 155 7.37 5.63 8.07
CA LEU A 155 8.22 4.93 7.12
C LEU A 155 9.63 5.54 7.09
N MET A 156 9.71 6.85 6.88
CA MET A 156 10.96 7.60 6.85
C MET A 156 11.72 7.45 8.17
N SER A 157 11.03 7.52 9.30
CA SER A 157 11.66 7.35 10.62
C SER A 157 12.36 5.98 10.73
N GLY A 158 11.67 4.90 10.35
CA GLY A 158 12.26 3.56 10.37
C GLY A 158 13.44 3.41 9.39
N MET A 159 13.33 3.99 8.20
CA MET A 159 14.41 3.96 7.20
C MET A 159 15.66 4.68 7.68
N LEU A 160 15.51 5.89 8.23
CA LEU A 160 16.62 6.73 8.68
C LEU A 160 17.39 6.14 9.86
N LEU A 161 16.70 5.50 10.81
CA LEU A 161 17.34 4.84 11.95
C LEU A 161 18.26 3.70 11.53
N VAL A 162 17.99 3.05 10.40
CA VAL A 162 18.88 2.03 9.85
C VAL A 162 19.95 2.69 8.98
N SER A 163 19.56 3.51 8.01
CA SER A 163 20.49 4.01 6.99
C SER A 163 21.58 4.88 7.60
N LYS A 164 21.23 5.84 8.45
CA LYS A 164 22.20 6.81 8.99
C LYS A 164 23.16 6.20 10.03
N PHE A 165 22.82 5.06 10.62
CA PHE A 165 23.74 4.32 11.51
C PHE A 165 24.55 3.25 10.77
N TRP A 166 24.00 2.61 9.74
CA TRP A 166 24.68 1.51 9.03
C TRP A 166 25.55 1.98 7.88
N MET A 167 25.17 3.05 7.16
CA MET A 167 25.96 3.57 6.04
C MET A 167 27.38 3.96 6.46
N PRO A 168 27.62 4.67 7.59
CA PRO A 168 28.98 4.98 8.02
C PRO A 168 29.77 3.76 8.51
N ALA A 169 29.09 2.69 8.92
CA ALA A 169 29.71 1.48 9.47
C ALA A 169 30.17 0.48 8.39
N VAL A 170 29.73 0.65 7.14
CA VAL A 170 30.02 -0.27 6.04
C VAL A 170 30.77 0.46 4.93
N GLU A 171 31.99 0.00 4.62
CA GLU A 171 32.80 0.59 3.56
C GLU A 171 32.11 0.49 2.20
N GLY A 172 32.04 1.61 1.47
CA GLY A 172 31.38 1.69 0.16
C GLY A 172 29.85 1.76 0.20
N ALA A 173 29.23 1.78 1.38
CA ALA A 173 27.78 1.90 1.52
C ALA A 173 27.20 3.26 1.11
N SER A 174 28.03 4.30 1.05
CA SER A 174 27.64 5.64 0.59
C SER A 174 27.73 5.82 -0.92
N ASP A 175 28.22 4.81 -1.67
CA ASP A 175 28.37 4.88 -3.12
C ASP A 175 27.22 4.11 -3.80
N PRO A 176 26.32 4.78 -4.54
CA PRO A 176 25.20 4.11 -5.21
C PRO A 176 25.63 3.14 -6.33
N ALA A 177 26.89 3.18 -6.78
CA ALA A 177 27.44 2.20 -7.72
C ALA A 177 27.78 0.85 -7.04
N ARG A 178 27.75 0.79 -5.71
CA ARG A 178 28.13 -0.38 -4.92
C ARG A 178 26.91 -1.15 -4.41
N PRO A 179 26.95 -2.50 -4.38
CA PRO A 179 25.84 -3.31 -3.86
C PRO A 179 25.56 -3.07 -2.36
N GLN A 180 26.55 -2.59 -1.60
CA GLN A 180 26.42 -2.24 -0.18
C GLN A 180 25.36 -1.16 0.05
N PHE A 181 25.32 -0.13 -0.81
CA PHE A 181 24.32 0.94 -0.74
C PHE A 181 22.91 0.36 -0.86
N TRP A 182 22.67 -0.43 -1.91
CA TRP A 182 21.36 -1.03 -2.19
C TRP A 182 20.93 -2.03 -1.11
N PHE A 183 21.89 -2.76 -0.54
CA PHE A 183 21.61 -3.66 0.58
C PHE A 183 21.15 -2.88 1.82
N ILE A 184 21.83 -1.80 2.21
CA ILE A 184 21.42 -1.00 3.36
C ILE A 184 20.06 -0.33 3.10
N MET A 185 19.85 0.23 1.91
CA MET A 185 18.54 0.81 1.56
C MET A 185 17.41 -0.22 1.57
N SER A 186 17.69 -1.46 1.15
CA SER A 186 16.77 -2.59 1.26
C SER A 186 16.36 -2.89 2.70
N ILE A 187 17.34 -3.03 3.60
CA ILE A 187 17.08 -3.29 5.03
C ILE A 187 16.40 -2.08 5.69
N SER A 188 16.79 -0.86 5.34
CA SER A 188 16.12 0.37 5.76
C SER A 188 14.66 0.37 5.37
N LEU A 189 14.32 -0.01 4.12
CA LEU A 189 12.92 -0.07 3.68
C LEU A 189 12.12 -1.11 4.46
N VAL A 190 12.72 -2.25 4.83
CA VAL A 190 12.06 -3.25 5.70
C VAL A 190 11.80 -2.66 7.09
N ALA A 191 12.75 -1.93 7.67
CA ALA A 191 12.57 -1.25 8.96
C ALA A 191 11.52 -0.13 8.89
N GLY A 192 11.52 0.65 7.80
CA GLY A 192 10.49 1.64 7.51
C GLY A 192 9.11 1.00 7.41
N PHE A 193 8.98 -0.10 6.67
CA PHE A 193 7.73 -0.84 6.55
C PHE A 193 7.20 -1.29 7.92
N ALA A 194 8.08 -1.85 8.76
CA ALA A 194 7.74 -2.26 10.11
C ALA A 194 7.28 -1.08 10.98
N ALA A 195 7.93 0.08 10.86
CA ALA A 195 7.57 1.29 11.60
C ALA A 195 6.25 1.92 11.11
N ALA A 196 5.95 1.82 9.81
CA ALA A 196 4.71 2.33 9.22
C ALA A 196 3.50 1.42 9.46
N TYR A 197 3.71 0.12 9.72
CA TYR A 197 2.64 -0.86 9.86
C TYR A 197 1.60 -0.51 10.95
N PRO A 198 1.98 -0.10 12.18
CA PRO A 198 1.00 0.27 13.22
C PRO A 198 0.16 1.49 12.85
N MET A 199 0.77 2.48 12.20
CA MET A 199 0.06 3.67 11.71
C MET A 199 -0.96 3.28 10.62
N ASN A 200 -0.57 2.42 9.69
CA ASN A 200 -1.48 1.87 8.68
C ASN A 200 -2.58 1.01 9.30
N TRP A 201 -2.28 0.26 10.35
CA TRP A 201 -3.29 -0.49 11.10
C TRP A 201 -4.38 0.43 11.64
N TRP A 202 -3.98 1.53 12.27
CA TRP A 202 -4.92 2.53 12.77
C TRP A 202 -5.74 3.14 11.62
N MET A 203 -5.11 3.55 10.52
CA MET A 203 -5.81 4.17 9.38
C MET A 203 -6.83 3.23 8.71
N VAL A 204 -6.46 1.97 8.48
CA VAL A 204 -7.36 0.95 7.91
C VAL A 204 -8.50 0.63 8.87
N SER A 205 -8.23 0.57 10.18
CA SER A 205 -9.27 0.33 11.20
C SER A 205 -10.28 1.48 11.31
N ASN A 206 -9.93 2.67 10.83
CA ASN A 206 -10.78 3.87 10.84
C ASN A 206 -11.24 4.27 9.42
N HIS A 207 -11.18 3.34 8.46
CA HIS A 207 -11.66 3.53 7.07
C HIS A 207 -11.02 4.70 6.32
N MET A 208 -9.79 5.07 6.70
CA MET A 208 -9.01 6.13 6.03
C MET A 208 -8.15 5.60 4.88
N LYS A 209 -7.87 4.29 4.85
CA LYS A 209 -7.18 3.58 3.76
C LYS A 209 -7.85 2.23 3.49
N HIS A 210 -7.70 1.77 2.26
CA HIS A 210 -8.03 0.41 1.84
C HIS A 210 -6.76 -0.30 1.39
N GLY A 211 -6.73 -1.62 1.53
CA GLY A 211 -5.59 -2.44 1.17
C GLY A 211 -5.77 -3.10 -0.19
N MET A 212 -5.88 -4.42 -0.17
CA MET A 212 -6.02 -5.26 -1.35
C MET A 212 -7.45 -5.27 -1.87
N ILE A 213 -7.59 -5.17 -3.19
CA ILE A 213 -8.86 -5.12 -3.91
C ILE A 213 -8.85 -6.18 -5.00
N THR A 214 -9.90 -7.00 -5.01
CA THR A 214 -10.08 -8.02 -6.05
C THR A 214 -10.70 -7.36 -7.28
N VAL A 215 -10.05 -7.47 -8.44
CA VAL A 215 -10.70 -7.14 -9.70
C VAL A 215 -11.52 -8.34 -10.09
N LEU A 216 -12.82 -8.31 -9.76
CA LEU A 216 -13.76 -9.26 -10.33
C LEU A 216 -13.70 -9.08 -11.84
N ALA A 217 -13.33 -10.15 -12.55
CA ALA A 217 -13.33 -10.15 -14.00
C ALA A 217 -14.67 -9.62 -14.50
N LYS A 218 -14.62 -8.59 -15.34
CA LYS A 218 -15.76 -7.92 -15.98
C LYS A 218 -16.53 -8.83 -16.96
N GLU A 219 -16.56 -10.14 -16.72
CA GLU A 219 -17.16 -11.19 -17.55
C GLU A 219 -17.73 -12.32 -16.68
N ARG A 220 -18.62 -12.01 -15.74
CA ARG A 220 -19.80 -12.85 -15.62
C ARG A 220 -20.90 -12.15 -16.39
N THR A 221 -21.07 -12.56 -17.64
CA THR A 221 -22.40 -12.61 -18.24
C THR A 221 -23.35 -13.06 -17.13
N PRO A 222 -24.49 -12.38 -16.88
CA PRO A 222 -25.43 -12.90 -15.92
C PRO A 222 -25.80 -14.29 -16.45
N GLU A 223 -25.36 -15.35 -15.78
CA GLU A 223 -25.95 -16.64 -16.02
C GLU A 223 -27.45 -16.41 -15.76
N PRO A 224 -28.31 -16.67 -16.75
CA PRO A 224 -29.73 -16.61 -16.50
C PRO A 224 -29.96 -17.56 -15.33
N VAL A 225 -30.52 -17.03 -14.25
CA VAL A 225 -31.06 -17.84 -13.17
C VAL A 225 -32.03 -18.79 -13.86
N MET A 226 -31.59 -20.02 -14.09
CA MET A 226 -32.42 -21.08 -14.62
C MET A 226 -33.44 -21.34 -13.51
N ALA A 227 -34.59 -20.67 -13.63
CA ALA A 227 -35.78 -21.00 -12.88
C ALA A 227 -36.01 -22.50 -13.07
N GLY A 228 -35.91 -23.25 -11.97
CA GLY A 228 -36.21 -24.67 -11.96
C GLY A 228 -37.62 -24.90 -12.51
N PRO A 229 -37.87 -26.02 -13.21
CA PRO A 229 -39.19 -26.30 -13.74
C PRO A 229 -40.16 -26.51 -12.56
N GLN A 230 -41.05 -25.55 -12.33
CA GLN A 230 -42.22 -25.76 -11.49
C GLN A 230 -43.30 -26.41 -12.35
N ASP A 231 -43.67 -27.61 -11.93
CA ASP A 231 -44.71 -28.45 -12.48
C ASP A 231 -46.01 -27.68 -12.80
N MET A 232 -46.42 -27.81 -14.06
CA MET A 232 -47.77 -27.49 -14.51
C MET A 232 -48.73 -28.56 -13.97
N SER A 233 -49.58 -28.20 -13.02
CA SER A 233 -50.86 -28.89 -12.84
C SER A 233 -51.98 -27.87 -12.66
N SER A 234 -52.99 -28.04 -13.50
CA SER A 234 -54.19 -27.23 -13.67
C SER A 234 -55.15 -27.34 -12.49
N ALA A 235 -55.82 -26.23 -12.13
CA ALA A 235 -57.29 -26.08 -12.10
C ALA A 235 -57.72 -24.90 -11.20
N GLY A 236 -58.73 -24.14 -11.65
CA GLY A 236 -59.60 -23.37 -10.74
C GLY A 236 -59.75 -21.88 -11.07
N MET A 237 -60.85 -21.56 -11.74
CA MET A 237 -61.39 -20.21 -11.97
C MET A 237 -61.59 -19.39 -10.68
N THR A 238 -61.44 -18.06 -10.77
CA THR A 238 -62.53 -17.08 -10.51
C THR A 238 -62.05 -15.64 -10.72
N ASP A 239 -62.85 -14.87 -11.44
CA ASP A 239 -62.79 -13.42 -11.62
C ASP A 239 -62.75 -12.64 -10.29
N MET A 240 -61.98 -11.55 -10.26
CA MET A 240 -62.45 -10.30 -9.65
C MET A 240 -61.64 -9.10 -10.15
N ASP A 241 -62.38 -8.23 -10.84
CA ASP A 241 -62.09 -6.88 -11.26
C ASP A 241 -61.86 -5.96 -10.06
N MET A 242 -60.86 -5.08 -10.10
CA MET A 242 -60.82 -3.80 -9.38
C MET A 242 -59.78 -2.86 -10.00
N THR A 243 -60.31 -1.81 -10.62
CA THR A 243 -59.67 -0.54 -11.01
C THR A 243 -59.06 0.21 -9.82
N GLY A 244 -57.95 0.94 -10.00
CA GLY A 244 -57.56 2.01 -9.08
C GLY A 244 -56.09 2.46 -9.11
N ASP A 245 -55.89 3.65 -9.68
CA ASP A 245 -54.96 4.71 -9.28
C ASP A 245 -53.42 4.60 -9.46
N ASP A 246 -52.98 5.43 -10.42
CA ASP A 246 -51.73 6.20 -10.44
C ASP A 246 -51.21 6.58 -9.04
N MET A 247 -49.98 6.19 -8.71
CA MET A 247 -49.11 6.96 -7.82
C MET A 247 -47.64 6.70 -8.17
N GLY A 248 -46.93 7.81 -8.41
CA GLY A 248 -45.55 7.85 -8.89
C GLY A 248 -44.51 7.24 -7.96
N ALA A 249 -43.38 6.92 -8.58
CA ALA A 249 -42.15 6.44 -7.95
C ALA A 249 -41.62 7.40 -6.87
N PRO A 250 -40.99 6.89 -5.81
CA PRO A 250 -39.84 7.54 -5.22
C PRO A 250 -38.56 6.91 -5.78
N ALA A 251 -37.73 7.78 -6.35
CA ALA A 251 -36.35 7.50 -6.67
C ALA A 251 -35.62 7.00 -5.41
N GLY A 252 -35.12 5.77 -5.44
CA GLY A 252 -34.19 5.26 -4.44
C GLY A 252 -32.85 5.94 -4.62
N GLY A 253 -32.66 7.05 -3.92
CA GLY A 253 -31.34 7.65 -3.73
C GLY A 253 -30.44 6.64 -3.05
N GLY A 254 -29.40 6.21 -3.74
CA GLY A 254 -28.30 5.48 -3.13
C GLY A 254 -27.54 6.43 -2.22
N ASP A 255 -27.95 6.51 -0.96
CA ASP A 255 -27.05 6.95 0.10
C ASP A 255 -25.94 5.89 0.19
N GLU A 256 -24.82 6.16 -0.49
CA GLU A 256 -23.55 5.52 -0.18
C GLU A 256 -23.34 5.71 1.33
N MET A 257 -23.46 4.61 2.07
CA MET A 257 -23.27 4.60 3.52
C MET A 257 -21.78 4.88 3.79
N GLU A 258 -21.39 6.15 3.79
CA GLU A 258 -20.05 6.63 4.16
C GLU A 258 -19.77 6.11 5.57
N MET A 259 -18.93 5.08 5.67
CA MET A 259 -18.55 4.56 6.97
C MET A 259 -17.85 5.67 7.76
N PRO A 260 -18.22 5.89 9.04
CA PRO A 260 -17.74 7.03 9.79
C PRO A 260 -16.22 6.95 9.98
N SER A 261 -15.51 7.87 9.34
CA SER A 261 -14.07 8.06 9.55
C SER A 261 -13.78 8.53 10.98
N ALA A 262 -12.53 8.36 11.44
CA ALA A 262 -12.12 8.80 12.77
C ALA A 262 -12.54 10.26 13.09
N PRO A 263 -12.92 10.56 14.36
CA PRO A 263 -13.26 11.91 14.75
C PRO A 263 -12.06 12.86 14.57
N THR A 264 -12.33 14.12 14.28
CA THR A 264 -11.30 15.13 13.97
C THR A 264 -10.25 15.26 15.08
N SER A 265 -10.65 15.16 16.35
CA SER A 265 -9.74 15.19 17.50
C SER A 265 -8.72 14.06 17.46
N LEU A 266 -9.15 12.84 17.11
CA LEU A 266 -8.27 11.68 16.99
C LEU A 266 -7.31 11.83 15.80
N LYS A 267 -7.79 12.36 14.67
CA LYS A 267 -6.93 12.67 13.51
C LYS A 267 -5.82 13.66 13.88
N VAL A 268 -6.15 14.72 14.61
CA VAL A 268 -5.16 15.70 15.11
C VAL A 268 -4.13 15.04 16.02
N TRP A 269 -4.56 14.18 16.95
CA TRP A 269 -3.64 13.43 17.79
C TRP A 269 -2.70 12.53 16.99
N MET A 270 -3.19 11.84 15.97
CA MET A 270 -2.36 10.99 15.13
C MET A 270 -1.38 11.77 14.25
N ILE A 271 -1.76 12.98 13.82
CA ILE A 271 -0.81 13.91 13.18
C ILE A 271 0.32 14.24 14.16
N ILE A 272 -0.01 14.65 15.38
CA ILE A 272 0.98 14.99 16.43
C ILE A 272 1.89 13.80 16.69
N VAL A 273 1.34 12.58 16.85
CA VAL A 273 2.12 11.36 17.06
C VAL A 273 3.06 11.10 15.88
N SER A 274 2.56 11.16 14.64
CA SER A 274 3.39 10.91 13.45
C SER A 274 4.55 11.91 13.32
N VAL A 275 4.28 13.20 13.56
CA VAL A 275 5.29 14.27 13.52
C VAL A 275 6.27 14.11 14.67
N ALA A 276 5.80 13.76 15.87
CA ALA A 276 6.67 13.52 17.03
C ALA A 276 7.61 12.34 16.79
N VAL A 277 7.13 11.24 16.18
CA VAL A 277 7.98 10.09 15.81
C VAL A 277 9.11 10.51 14.87
N LEU A 278 8.80 11.29 13.83
CA LEU A 278 9.81 11.80 12.91
C LEU A 278 10.76 12.79 13.59
N ALA A 279 10.24 13.75 14.36
CA ALA A 279 11.05 14.75 15.06
C ALA A 279 12.02 14.12 16.07
N ILE A 280 11.55 13.13 16.85
CA ILE A 280 12.40 12.37 17.78
C ILE A 280 13.48 11.62 17.00
N THR A 281 13.11 10.99 15.89
CA THR A 281 14.08 10.27 15.04
C THR A 281 15.15 11.21 14.51
N LEU A 282 14.77 12.38 13.98
CA LEU A 282 15.72 13.38 13.50
C LEU A 282 16.62 13.91 14.62
N ALA A 283 16.09 14.09 15.84
CA ALA A 283 16.88 14.49 17.01
C ALA A 283 17.88 13.40 17.44
N ILE A 284 17.48 12.12 17.39
CA ILE A 284 18.38 10.99 17.66
C ILE A 284 19.51 10.97 16.62
N ILE A 285 19.18 11.12 15.34
CA ILE A 285 20.17 11.09 14.27
C ILE A 285 21.15 12.26 14.38
N SER A 286 20.66 13.48 14.56
CA SER A 286 21.52 14.65 14.70
C SER A 286 22.42 14.62 15.94
N THR A 287 22.04 13.87 16.98
CA THR A 287 22.83 13.77 18.21
C THR A 287 23.81 12.59 18.19
N TYR A 288 23.42 11.46 17.60
CA TYR A 288 24.13 10.19 17.77
C TYR A 288 24.63 9.55 16.47
N ALA A 289 24.10 9.93 15.31
CA ALA A 289 24.55 9.35 14.06
C ALA A 289 25.89 9.95 13.62
N PRO A 290 26.85 9.14 13.15
CA PRO A 290 28.13 9.65 12.66
C PRO A 290 27.93 10.51 11.40
N GLY A 291 28.33 11.78 11.45
CA GLY A 291 28.30 12.68 10.29
C GLY A 291 26.94 13.33 9.98
N ALA A 292 26.00 13.33 10.93
CA ALA A 292 24.76 14.11 10.86
C ALA A 292 24.95 15.61 11.11
#